data_AF-A0A3M0IY57-F1
#
_entry.id   AF-A0A3M0IY57-F1
#
_cell.length_a   1.000
_cell.length_b   1.000
_cell.length_c   1.000
_cell.angle_alpha   90.00
_cell.angle_beta   90.00
_cell.angle_gamma   90.00
#
_symmetry.space_group_name_H-M   'P 1'
#
loop_
_entity.id
_entity.type
_entity.pdbx_description
1 polymer ?
#
loop_
_entity_poly.entity_id
_entity_poly.type
_entity_poly.pdbx_seq_one_letter_code
_entity_poly.pdbx_strand_id
1 'polypeptide(L)'
;MLKLRQGLDAEPGTGGGQMLKPGQQAQFGIGSSFGRLRPRCSRGCGVRQPRARSWVTPRVSAGCDSEHWGPHCSNRCQCQNEALCNPITGACVCADGFRGWRCEELCEPGTYGKGCHFQCQCHHGATCDHQTGECHCAPGYTGVL
;
A
#
# COMPACT_ATOMS: atom_id res chain seq x y z
N MET A 1 20.74 16.12 -62.46
CA MET A 1 20.66 17.57 -62.77
C MET A 1 19.28 18.00 -62.29
N LEU A 2 19.05 18.66 -61.16
CA LEU A 2 19.49 20.00 -60.75
C LEU A 2 19.51 20.09 -59.20
N LYS A 3 20.57 20.69 -58.65
CA LYS A 3 20.67 21.19 -57.27
C LYS A 3 20.05 22.60 -57.21
N LEU A 4 19.43 22.98 -56.09
CA LEU A 4 19.47 24.32 -55.44
C LEU A 4 18.57 24.24 -54.17
N ARG A 5 19.14 24.21 -52.95
CA ARG A 5 19.46 25.35 -52.04
C ARG A 5 18.20 25.98 -51.42
N GLN A 6 18.10 26.42 -50.17
CA GLN A 6 18.96 26.62 -48.99
C GLN A 6 18.02 27.23 -47.90
N GLY A 7 18.41 27.15 -46.61
CA GLY A 7 17.88 28.02 -45.55
C GLY A 7 17.68 27.25 -44.23
N LEU A 8 18.71 27.06 -43.39
CA LEU A 8 19.33 28.01 -42.44
C LEU A 8 18.47 28.25 -41.19
N ASP A 9 18.82 27.51 -40.13
CA ASP A 9 19.12 27.91 -38.76
C ASP A 9 18.20 28.88 -37.99
N ALA A 10 17.74 28.45 -36.80
CA ALA A 10 17.87 29.19 -35.53
C ALA A 10 17.23 28.43 -34.33
N GLU A 11 18.06 28.04 -33.36
CA GLU A 11 17.74 27.80 -31.93
C GLU A 11 17.35 29.14 -31.24
N PRO A 12 17.28 29.25 -29.89
CA PRO A 12 16.42 28.60 -28.90
C PRO A 12 15.54 29.65 -28.17
N GLY A 13 14.41 29.23 -27.56
CA GLY A 13 13.48 30.13 -26.86
C GLY A 13 13.19 29.72 -25.43
N THR A 14 14.05 30.10 -24.49
CA THR A 14 13.80 30.06 -23.05
C THR A 14 12.91 31.24 -22.64
N GLY A 15 11.83 30.98 -21.91
CA GLY A 15 11.02 32.00 -21.21
C GLY A 15 9.62 31.45 -20.92
N GLY A 16 9.19 31.20 -19.68
CA GLY A 16 9.37 32.04 -18.50
C GLY A 16 8.22 33.07 -18.40
N GLY A 17 6.99 32.59 -18.20
CA GLY A 17 5.82 33.40 -17.81
C GLY A 17 5.38 32.96 -16.40
N GLN A 18 5.94 33.52 -15.34
CA GLN A 18 5.52 34.75 -14.64
C GLN A 18 4.25 34.55 -13.79
N MET A 19 4.51 34.22 -12.52
CA MET A 19 3.55 34.30 -11.43
C MET A 19 3.37 35.78 -11.06
N LEU A 20 2.17 36.32 -11.28
CA LEU A 20 1.80 37.66 -10.85
C LEU A 20 1.36 37.65 -9.38
N LYS A 21 1.90 38.61 -8.63
CA LYS A 21 1.62 38.90 -7.20
C LYS A 21 0.15 39.24 -6.96
N PRO A 22 -0.36 38.97 -5.75
CA PRO A 22 -0.66 40.07 -4.83
C PRO A 22 -0.08 39.84 -3.43
N GLY A 23 0.45 40.89 -2.79
CA GLY A 23 0.83 40.86 -1.36
C GLY A 23 2.33 40.93 -1.06
N GLN A 24 3.05 41.75 -1.81
CA GLN A 24 4.44 42.13 -1.53
C GLN A 24 4.63 42.60 -0.08
N GLN A 25 5.62 42.06 0.62
CA GLN A 25 6.25 42.75 1.75
C GLN A 25 7.79 42.76 1.64
N ALA A 26 8.26 43.99 1.86
CA ALA A 26 9.54 44.55 2.22
C ALA A 26 10.83 43.71 2.15
N GLN A 27 11.80 44.37 1.53
CA GLN A 27 13.22 44.13 1.57
C GLN A 27 13.80 44.59 2.92
N PHE A 28 14.54 43.72 3.60
CA PHE A 28 15.61 44.12 4.52
C PHE A 28 16.84 43.30 4.18
N GLY A 29 17.85 43.97 3.61
CA GLY A 29 19.18 43.43 3.52
C GLY A 29 19.89 43.63 4.85
N ILE A 30 20.37 42.54 5.46
CA ILE A 30 21.60 42.53 6.25
C ILE A 30 22.29 41.19 5.99
N GLY A 31 23.52 41.25 5.49
CA GLY A 31 24.38 40.09 5.37
C GLY A 31 24.73 39.55 6.74
N SER A 32 24.77 38.24 6.89
CA SER A 32 25.54 37.51 7.90
C SER A 32 25.45 36.02 7.61
N SER A 33 26.62 35.40 7.47
CA SER A 33 26.81 33.96 7.38
C SER A 33 26.21 33.28 8.61
N PHE A 34 25.09 32.57 8.45
CA PHE A 34 24.62 31.62 9.46
C PHE A 34 24.66 30.23 8.86
N GLY A 35 25.58 29.41 9.39
CA GLY A 35 25.74 28.02 9.01
C GLY A 35 24.42 27.25 9.11
N ARG A 36 24.31 26.18 8.31
CA ARG A 36 23.16 25.27 8.32
C ARG A 36 23.01 24.65 9.72
N LEU A 37 22.15 25.24 10.57
CA LEU A 37 21.69 24.55 11.76
C LEU A 37 20.81 23.40 11.30
N ARG A 38 21.30 22.18 11.51
CA ARG A 38 20.53 20.95 11.41
C ARG A 38 19.29 21.11 12.28
N PRO A 39 18.07 20.83 11.79
CA PRO A 39 16.90 20.82 12.65
C PRO A 39 17.09 19.73 13.69
N ARG A 40 17.38 20.13 14.92
CA ARG A 40 17.38 19.25 16.08
C ARG A 40 15.91 18.97 16.38
N CYS A 41 15.52 17.70 16.31
CA CYS A 41 14.17 17.25 16.65
C CYS A 41 13.97 17.45 18.16
N SER A 42 13.58 18.67 18.54
CA SER A 42 13.19 19.02 19.90
C SER A 42 11.86 18.34 20.16
N ARG A 43 11.87 17.28 20.97
CA ARG A 43 10.66 16.62 21.45
C ARG A 43 9.73 17.66 22.08
N GLY A 44 8.62 17.96 21.42
CA GLY A 44 7.52 18.79 21.91
C GLY A 44 6.81 19.43 20.70
N CYS A 45 5.49 19.33 20.49
CA CYS A 45 4.40 19.14 21.42
C CYS A 45 3.31 18.31 20.71
N GLY A 46 3.16 17.05 21.09
CA GLY A 46 1.93 16.32 20.77
C GLY A 46 0.82 16.82 21.68
N VAL A 47 -0.33 17.17 21.10
CA VAL A 47 -1.57 17.41 21.86
C VAL A 47 -1.77 16.26 22.85
N ARG A 48 -1.89 16.56 24.14
CA ARG A 48 -2.32 15.57 25.13
C ARG A 48 -3.73 15.15 24.73
N GLN A 49 -3.85 13.96 24.13
CA GLN A 49 -5.15 13.36 23.91
C GLN A 49 -5.81 13.22 25.29
N PRO A 50 -7.02 13.76 25.50
CA PRO A 50 -7.78 13.38 26.68
C PRO A 50 -7.98 11.86 26.59
N ARG A 51 -7.58 11.14 27.65
CA ARG A 51 -8.00 9.75 27.81
C ARG A 51 -9.52 9.76 27.72
N ALA A 52 -10.06 9.30 26.60
CA ALA A 52 -11.47 9.05 26.47
C ALA A 52 -11.81 8.06 27.57
N ARG A 53 -12.48 8.56 28.61
CA ARG A 53 -13.29 7.73 29.48
C ARG A 53 -14.37 7.21 28.54
N SER A 54 -14.24 5.96 28.11
CA SER A 54 -15.25 5.32 27.29
C SER A 54 -16.51 5.19 28.14
N TRP A 55 -17.43 6.12 27.96
CA TRP A 55 -18.79 6.03 28.47
C TRP A 55 -19.50 4.96 27.63
N VAL A 56 -19.82 3.87 28.33
CA VAL A 56 -20.58 2.65 27.98
C VAL A 56 -21.42 2.71 26.70
N THR A 57 -21.30 1.67 25.86
CA THR A 57 -22.47 1.13 25.13
C THR A 57 -22.67 -0.33 25.58
N PRO A 58 -23.83 -0.69 26.16
CA PRO A 58 -24.17 -2.09 26.40
C PRO A 58 -24.73 -2.68 25.12
N ARG A 59 -23.82 -2.95 24.17
CA ARG A 59 -23.85 -4.12 23.30
C ARG A 59 -22.49 -4.20 22.63
N VAL A 60 -21.51 -4.74 23.38
CA VAL A 60 -20.66 -5.74 22.73
C VAL A 60 -21.68 -6.72 22.14
N SER A 61 -21.83 -6.72 20.82
CA SER A 61 -22.18 -7.96 20.16
C SER A 61 -21.11 -8.90 20.69
N ALA A 62 -21.44 -9.70 21.69
CA ALA A 62 -20.58 -10.75 22.21
C ALA A 62 -20.44 -11.70 21.03
N GLY A 63 -19.57 -11.32 20.10
CA GLY A 63 -19.22 -12.12 18.96
C GLY A 63 -18.74 -13.43 19.54
N CYS A 64 -19.09 -14.50 18.86
CA CYS A 64 -18.52 -15.80 19.15
C CYS A 64 -16.99 -15.71 19.10
N ASP A 65 -16.34 -16.66 19.74
CA ASP A 65 -14.90 -16.86 19.53
C ASP A 65 -14.62 -17.14 18.05
N SER A 66 -13.34 -17.16 17.66
CA SER A 66 -12.94 -17.44 16.28
C SER A 66 -13.34 -18.84 15.79
N GLU A 67 -13.79 -19.72 16.68
CA GLU A 67 -14.16 -21.09 16.37
C GLU A 67 -15.66 -21.33 16.23
N HIS A 68 -16.53 -20.35 16.53
CA HIS A 68 -17.98 -20.51 16.49
C HIS A 68 -18.72 -19.36 15.79
N TRP A 69 -19.96 -19.63 15.35
CA TRP A 69 -20.83 -18.66 14.70
C TRP A 69 -22.33 -18.95 14.91
N GLY A 70 -23.14 -17.95 14.59
CA GLY A 70 -24.61 -18.04 14.63
C GLY A 70 -25.19 -17.70 16.00
N PRO A 71 -26.51 -17.85 16.18
CA PRO A 71 -27.16 -17.57 17.45
C PRO A 71 -26.58 -18.45 18.55
N HIS A 72 -26.23 -17.84 19.68
CA HIS A 72 -25.62 -18.52 20.84
C HIS A 72 -24.33 -19.31 20.52
N CYS A 73 -23.61 -19.00 19.42
CA CYS A 73 -22.36 -19.67 19.07
C CYS A 73 -22.47 -21.19 18.93
N SER A 74 -23.65 -21.67 18.50
CA SER A 74 -23.95 -23.11 18.44
C SER A 74 -23.31 -23.83 17.26
N ASN A 75 -22.81 -23.11 16.25
CA ASN A 75 -22.17 -23.71 15.09
C ASN A 75 -20.66 -23.51 15.17
N ARG A 76 -19.87 -24.56 14.89
CA ARG A 76 -18.42 -24.41 14.70
C ARG A 76 -18.10 -23.81 13.34
N CYS A 77 -17.05 -23.01 13.29
CA CYS A 77 -16.41 -22.55 12.07
C CYS A 77 -15.61 -23.69 11.43
N GLN A 78 -15.69 -23.81 10.11
CA GLN A 78 -14.92 -24.82 9.34
C GLN A 78 -13.82 -24.20 8.48
N CYS A 79 -13.48 -22.93 8.71
CA CYS A 79 -12.43 -22.23 7.96
C CYS A 79 -11.05 -22.87 8.21
N GLN A 80 -10.22 -22.94 7.17
CA GLN A 80 -8.87 -23.50 7.17
C GLN A 80 -7.83 -22.41 6.91
N ASN A 81 -6.54 -22.75 7.07
CA ASN A 81 -5.41 -21.88 6.68
C ASN A 81 -5.49 -20.46 7.26
N GLU A 82 -5.72 -20.37 8.57
CA GLU A 82 -5.75 -19.10 9.33
C GLU A 82 -6.82 -18.10 8.85
N ALA A 83 -7.83 -18.60 8.13
CA ALA A 83 -8.94 -17.78 7.66
C ALA A 83 -9.85 -17.31 8.81
N LEU A 84 -10.39 -16.10 8.66
CA LEU A 84 -11.28 -15.50 9.63
C LEU A 84 -12.71 -15.98 9.41
N CYS A 85 -13.39 -16.38 10.48
CA CYS A 85 -14.78 -16.79 10.43
C CYS A 85 -15.72 -15.64 10.79
N ASN A 86 -16.77 -15.43 10.01
CA ASN A 86 -17.81 -14.46 10.34
C ASN A 86 -18.68 -15.00 11.49
N PRO A 87 -18.76 -14.33 12.65
CA PRO A 87 -19.47 -14.85 13.83
C PRO A 87 -21.01 -14.86 13.65
N ILE A 88 -21.54 -14.22 12.61
CA ILE A 88 -22.99 -14.16 12.33
C ILE A 88 -23.37 -15.21 11.29
N THR A 89 -22.62 -15.30 10.18
CA THR A 89 -22.97 -16.12 9.02
C THR A 89 -22.16 -17.40 8.87
N GLY A 90 -21.03 -17.53 9.57
CA GLY A 90 -20.08 -18.63 9.41
C GLY A 90 -19.23 -18.57 8.13
N ALA A 91 -19.40 -17.53 7.31
CA ALA A 91 -18.62 -17.35 6.09
C ALA A 91 -17.14 -17.12 6.40
N CYS A 92 -16.26 -17.74 5.62
CA CYS A 92 -14.82 -17.63 5.76
C CYS A 92 -14.26 -16.47 4.92
N VAL A 93 -13.38 -15.69 5.52
CA VAL A 93 -12.54 -14.70 4.84
C VAL A 93 -11.12 -15.24 4.80
N CYS A 94 -10.69 -15.63 3.61
CA CYS A 94 -9.41 -16.29 3.43
C CYS A 94 -8.23 -15.35 3.68
N ALA A 95 -7.17 -15.92 4.26
CA ALA A 95 -5.85 -15.32 4.22
C ALA A 95 -5.34 -15.24 2.78
N ASP A 96 -4.34 -14.40 2.56
CA ASP A 96 -3.72 -14.24 1.25
C ASP A 96 -3.14 -15.58 0.78
N GLY A 97 -3.31 -15.90 -0.49
CA GLY A 97 -2.79 -17.15 -1.05
C GLY A 97 -3.69 -18.37 -0.90
N PHE A 98 -4.92 -18.18 -0.40
CA PHE A 98 -5.93 -19.24 -0.29
C PHE A 98 -7.26 -18.84 -0.91
N ARG A 99 -8.03 -19.84 -1.32
CA ARG A 99 -9.38 -19.74 -1.89
C ARG A 99 -10.26 -20.92 -1.49
N GLY A 100 -11.51 -20.89 -1.97
CA GLY A 100 -12.53 -21.87 -1.61
C GLY A 100 -13.43 -21.37 -0.49
N TRP A 101 -14.54 -22.06 -0.28
CA TRP A 101 -15.57 -21.67 0.70
C TRP A 101 -15.09 -21.80 2.15
N ARG A 102 -14.13 -22.69 2.44
CA ARG A 102 -13.43 -22.80 3.73
C ARG A 102 -11.99 -22.33 3.66
N CYS A 103 -11.56 -21.73 2.55
CA CYS A 103 -10.16 -21.36 2.34
C CYS A 103 -9.23 -22.58 2.33
N GLU A 104 -9.72 -23.74 1.92
CA GLU A 104 -8.96 -25.00 1.92
C GLU A 104 -8.02 -25.15 0.73
N GLU A 105 -8.21 -24.36 -0.32
CA GLU A 105 -7.45 -24.45 -1.57
C GLU A 105 -6.34 -23.41 -1.58
N LEU A 106 -5.12 -23.84 -1.88
CA LEU A 106 -4.01 -22.93 -2.20
C LEU A 106 -4.27 -22.25 -3.55
N CYS A 107 -3.75 -21.04 -3.75
CA CYS A 107 -3.75 -20.45 -5.09
C CYS A 107 -3.02 -21.31 -6.11
N GLU A 108 -3.55 -21.31 -7.33
CA GLU A 108 -2.93 -22.00 -8.45
C GLU A 108 -1.61 -21.32 -8.83
N PRO A 109 -0.62 -22.08 -9.34
CA PRO A 109 0.63 -21.50 -9.80
C PRO A 109 0.40 -20.34 -10.77
N GLY A 110 0.99 -19.18 -10.47
CA GLY A 110 0.83 -17.96 -11.27
C GLY A 110 -0.28 -17.02 -10.78
N THR A 111 -0.97 -17.35 -9.68
CA THR A 111 -1.91 -16.44 -9.01
C THR A 111 -1.56 -16.24 -7.55
N TYR A 112 -1.93 -15.09 -6.99
CA TYR A 112 -1.62 -14.74 -5.60
C TYR A 112 -2.65 -13.81 -4.94
N GLY A 113 -2.48 -13.61 -3.64
CA GLY A 113 -3.27 -12.70 -2.80
C GLY A 113 -4.65 -13.23 -2.41
N LYS A 114 -5.54 -12.36 -1.92
CA LYS A 114 -6.87 -12.77 -1.45
C LYS A 114 -7.71 -13.36 -2.57
N GLY A 115 -8.18 -14.58 -2.38
CA GLY A 115 -9.00 -15.28 -3.38
C GLY A 115 -8.28 -15.53 -4.69
N CYS A 116 -6.95 -15.41 -4.73
CA CYS A 116 -6.12 -15.66 -5.92
C CYS A 116 -6.47 -14.76 -7.11
N HIS A 117 -6.90 -13.53 -6.85
CA HIS A 117 -7.36 -12.61 -7.90
C HIS A 117 -6.23 -11.90 -8.64
N PHE A 118 -4.99 -11.94 -8.14
CA PHE A 118 -3.85 -11.30 -8.78
C PHE A 118 -3.03 -12.32 -9.57
N GLN A 119 -2.54 -11.92 -10.75
CA GLN A 119 -1.64 -12.74 -11.56
C GLN A 119 -0.18 -12.37 -11.30
N CYS A 120 0.65 -13.38 -11.16
CA CYS A 120 2.09 -13.22 -11.03
C CYS A 120 2.70 -12.76 -12.35
N GLN A 121 3.65 -11.82 -12.28
CA GLN A 121 4.36 -11.28 -13.44
C GLN A 121 5.81 -11.79 -13.51
N CYS A 122 6.04 -13.00 -13.01
CA CYS A 122 7.36 -13.60 -12.95
C CYS A 122 7.85 -14.05 -14.34
N HIS A 123 9.12 -13.81 -14.64
CA HIS A 123 9.74 -14.15 -15.92
C HIS A 123 10.74 -15.32 -15.78
N HIS A 124 11.19 -15.85 -16.92
CA HIS A 124 12.23 -16.87 -17.02
C HIS A 124 11.97 -18.16 -16.20
N GLY A 125 10.70 -18.54 -16.03
CA GLY A 125 10.34 -19.75 -15.28
C GLY A 125 10.53 -19.63 -13.76
N ALA A 126 10.60 -18.40 -13.24
CA ALA A 126 10.54 -18.16 -11.80
C ALA A 126 9.18 -18.60 -11.22
N THR A 127 9.22 -19.16 -10.01
CA THR A 127 8.01 -19.44 -9.24
C THR A 127 7.56 -18.17 -8.52
N CYS A 128 6.30 -18.14 -8.12
CA CYS A 128 5.69 -16.98 -7.47
C CYS A 128 5.14 -17.39 -6.11
N ASP A 129 5.39 -16.60 -5.08
CA ASP A 129 4.78 -16.76 -3.77
C ASP A 129 3.27 -16.50 -3.87
N HIS A 130 2.48 -17.46 -3.41
CA HIS A 130 1.03 -17.41 -3.52
C HIS A 130 0.40 -16.34 -2.62
N GLN A 131 1.08 -15.87 -1.58
CA GLN A 131 0.57 -14.84 -0.67
C GLN A 131 0.94 -13.44 -1.17
N THR A 132 2.23 -13.22 -1.41
CA THR A 132 2.79 -11.88 -1.70
C THR A 132 2.89 -11.57 -3.18
N GLY A 133 2.96 -12.60 -4.03
CA GLY A 133 3.27 -12.45 -5.45
C GLY A 133 4.78 -12.32 -5.74
N GLU A 134 5.65 -12.49 -4.74
CA GLU A 134 7.09 -12.37 -4.91
C GLU A 134 7.64 -13.48 -5.81
N CYS A 135 8.51 -13.10 -6.76
CA CYS A 135 9.11 -14.04 -7.69
C CYS A 135 10.37 -14.67 -7.09
N HIS A 136 10.40 -16.00 -7.02
CA HIS A 136 11.57 -16.77 -6.67
C HIS A 136 12.20 -17.35 -7.92
N CYS A 137 13.45 -16.96 -8.19
CA CYS A 137 14.20 -17.43 -9.34
C CYS A 137 14.33 -18.96 -9.37
N ALA A 138 14.25 -19.54 -10.56
CA ALA A 138 14.60 -20.94 -10.76
C ALA A 138 16.06 -21.19 -10.31
N PRO A 139 16.39 -22.41 -9.84
CA PRO A 139 17.75 -22.77 -9.45
C PRO A 139 18.77 -22.40 -10.54
N GLY A 140 19.79 -21.62 -10.18
CA GLY A 140 20.84 -21.15 -11.12
C GLY A 140 20.66 -19.72 -11.64
N TYR A 141 19.55 -19.04 -11.32
CA TYR A 141 19.35 -17.62 -11.59
C TYR A 141 19.44 -16.81 -10.29
N THR A 142 20.00 -15.60 -10.34
CA THR A 142 20.11 -14.68 -9.18
C THR A 142 19.56 -13.31 -9.56
N GLY A 143 18.68 -12.74 -8.72
CA GLY A 143 18.16 -11.38 -8.87
C GLY A 143 16.70 -11.22 -8.45
N VAL A 144 16.30 -9.99 -8.09
CA VAL A 144 14.91 -9.55 -8.05
C VAL A 144 14.57 -9.02 -9.46
N LEU A 145 13.53 -9.56 -10.09
CA LEU A 145 12.96 -9.04 -11.33
C LEU A 145 11.68 -8.27 -11.01
#